data_AF-A0A2S8F5J4-F1
#
_entry.id   AF-A0A2S8F5J4-F1
#
_cell.length_a   1.000
_cell.length_b   1.000
_cell.length_c   1.000
_cell.angle_alpha   90.00
_cell.angle_beta   90.00
_cell.angle_gamma   90.00
#
_symmetry.space_group_name_H-M   'P 1'
#
loop_
_entity.id
_entity.type
_entity.pdbx_description
1 polymer ?
#
loop_
_entity_poly.entity_id
_entity_poly.type
_entity_poly.pdbx_seq_one_letter_code
_entity_poly.pdbx_strand_id
1 'polypeptide(L)'
;MPDDLIRFKCKHCKNTIKAKPKYAGTKISCPGCRQSIRVPGGDTTSDSSKKKNSERSSKKDRNDSTVILRNSPTASEAQKREARKLGIKFKEGISARELSELIEWEKKNRAQRIKAAKNKLEAMLAEITPMEYMEEMLVRRKTGVLLLIDADEFGGDQENLPNCTAQIFSTDDLLSSDLPAMLQHVLAQLHAGKDVPQTRHQYDTGDEED
;
A
#
# COMPACT_ATOMS: atom_id res chain seq x y z
N MET A 1 26.34 -25.22 3.48
CA MET A 1 25.08 -25.66 4.14
C MET A 1 24.18 -26.22 3.05
N PRO A 2 23.86 -27.53 3.03
CA PRO A 2 22.98 -28.08 2.00
C PRO A 2 21.53 -27.64 2.24
N ASP A 3 20.91 -27.03 1.24
CA ASP A 3 19.48 -26.70 1.24
C ASP A 3 18.64 -27.99 1.10
N ASP A 4 18.07 -28.47 2.20
CA ASP A 4 17.11 -29.58 2.18
C ASP A 4 15.82 -29.15 1.46
N LEU A 5 15.68 -29.57 0.20
CA LEU A 5 14.49 -29.33 -0.62
C LEU A 5 13.67 -30.62 -0.72
N ILE A 6 12.38 -30.53 -0.37
CA ILE A 6 11.42 -31.62 -0.56
C ILE A 6 11.09 -31.72 -2.04
N ARG A 7 11.41 -32.86 -2.66
CA ARG A 7 11.10 -33.14 -4.07
C ARG A 7 9.91 -34.07 -4.15
N PHE A 8 8.83 -33.63 -4.80
CA PHE A 8 7.63 -34.44 -4.98
C PHE A 8 6.97 -34.19 -6.33
N LYS A 9 6.14 -35.11 -6.80
CA LYS A 9 5.46 -35.01 -8.10
C LYS A 9 4.06 -34.44 -7.95
N CYS A 10 3.66 -33.55 -8.87
CA CYS A 10 2.29 -33.06 -8.95
C CYS A 10 1.33 -34.20 -9.32
N LYS A 11 0.19 -34.31 -8.61
CA LYS A 11 -0.83 -35.33 -8.89
C LYS A 11 -1.54 -35.13 -10.24
N HIS A 12 -1.48 -33.92 -10.81
CA HIS A 12 -2.23 -33.57 -12.01
C HIS A 12 -1.37 -33.59 -13.28
N CYS A 13 -0.22 -32.92 -13.28
CA CYS A 13 0.66 -32.85 -14.46
C CYS A 13 1.92 -33.72 -14.34
N LYS A 14 2.11 -34.43 -13.23
CA LYS A 14 3.29 -35.28 -12.96
C LYS A 14 4.64 -34.54 -12.94
N ASN A 15 4.66 -33.21 -13.06
CA ASN A 15 5.87 -32.41 -12.93
C ASN A 15 6.50 -32.57 -11.54
N THR A 16 7.83 -32.66 -11.51
CA THR A 16 8.63 -32.70 -10.29
C THR A 16 8.78 -31.29 -9.73
N ILE A 17 8.31 -31.09 -8.50
CA ILE A 17 8.30 -29.81 -7.79
C ILE A 17 9.28 -29.91 -6.64
N LYS A 18 10.05 -28.83 -6.45
CA LYS A 18 10.96 -28.65 -5.33
C LYS A 18 10.35 -27.62 -4.40
N ALA A 19 10.05 -28.00 -3.15
CA ALA A 19 9.52 -27.09 -2.15
C ALA A 19 10.46 -27.04 -0.94
N LYS A 20 10.56 -25.86 -0.31
CA LYS A 20 11.24 -25.73 0.97
C LYS A 20 10.43 -26.45 2.06
N PRO A 21 11.08 -27.04 3.08
CA PRO A 21 10.41 -27.74 4.16
C PRO A 21 9.47 -26.83 4.97
N LYS A 22 9.70 -25.51 4.98
CA LYS A 22 8.77 -24.51 5.53
C LYS A 22 7.36 -24.57 4.93
N TYR A 23 7.20 -25.13 3.73
CA TYR A 23 5.90 -25.28 3.06
C TYR A 23 5.30 -26.68 3.23
N ALA A 24 5.93 -27.57 4.00
CA ALA A 24 5.37 -28.89 4.32
C ALA A 24 3.95 -28.77 4.91
N GLY A 25 3.00 -29.54 4.37
CA GLY A 25 1.60 -29.55 4.81
C GLY A 25 0.74 -28.38 4.30
N THR A 26 1.34 -27.35 3.70
CA THR A 26 0.64 -26.19 3.11
C THR A 26 0.18 -26.45 1.67
N LYS A 27 -0.79 -25.65 1.19
CA LYS A 27 -1.28 -25.68 -0.20
C LYS A 27 -0.49 -24.67 -1.02
N ILE A 28 0.13 -25.12 -2.11
CA ILE A 28 0.87 -24.30 -3.06
C ILE A 28 0.33 -24.51 -4.48
N SER A 29 0.54 -23.55 -5.37
CA SER A 29 0.17 -23.68 -6.78
C SER A 29 1.28 -24.40 -7.57
N CYS A 30 0.90 -25.39 -8.38
CA CYS A 30 1.84 -26.10 -9.24
C CYS A 30 2.39 -25.18 -10.35
N PRO A 31 3.72 -25.11 -10.59
CA PRO A 31 4.27 -24.30 -11.68
C PRO A 31 3.95 -24.84 -13.09
N GLY A 32 3.59 -26.13 -13.22
CA GLY A 32 3.24 -26.75 -14.50
C GLY A 32 1.78 -26.56 -14.90
N CYS A 33 0.83 -26.93 -14.02
CA CYS A 33 -0.60 -26.88 -14.32
C CYS A 33 -1.39 -25.82 -13.54
N ARG A 34 -0.73 -25.03 -12.68
CA ARG A 34 -1.34 -23.99 -11.82
C ARG A 34 -2.39 -24.49 -10.82
N GLN A 35 -2.62 -25.79 -10.71
CA GLN A 35 -3.54 -26.36 -9.72
C GLN A 35 -2.95 -26.34 -8.31
N SER A 36 -3.84 -26.14 -7.33
CA SER A 36 -3.51 -26.16 -5.90
C SER A 36 -3.19 -27.58 -5.43
N ILE A 37 -1.96 -27.79 -4.99
CA ILE A 37 -1.46 -29.07 -4.50
C ILE A 37 -0.96 -28.94 -3.06
N ARG A 38 -1.03 -30.03 -2.31
CA ARG A 38 -0.52 -30.07 -0.93
C ARG A 38 0.90 -30.63 -0.93
N VAL A 39 1.83 -29.92 -0.29
CA VAL A 39 3.21 -30.39 -0.12
C VAL A 39 3.20 -31.56 0.88
N PRO A 40 3.70 -32.75 0.53
CA PRO A 40 3.87 -33.84 1.48
C PRO A 40 4.88 -33.42 2.55
N GLY A 41 4.48 -33.48 3.82
CA GLY A 41 5.40 -33.26 4.93
C GLY A 41 6.25 -34.51 5.12
N GLY A 42 7.57 -34.36 5.04
CA GLY A 42 8.48 -35.41 5.48
C GLY A 42 8.50 -35.42 7.01
N ASP A 43 8.23 -36.57 7.60
CA ASP A 43 8.26 -36.79 9.03
C ASP A 43 9.69 -36.63 9.57
N THR A 44 10.00 -35.47 10.12
CA THR A 44 11.05 -35.34 11.14
C THR A 44 10.42 -34.83 12.41
N THR A 45 9.89 -35.79 13.17
CA THR A 45 9.78 -35.84 14.63
C THR A 45 10.12 -34.55 15.39
N SER A 46 9.09 -33.84 15.83
CA SER A 46 9.07 -33.22 17.17
C SER A 46 7.62 -33.02 17.58
N ASP A 47 7.17 -34.04 18.30
CA ASP A 47 5.96 -34.06 19.09
C ASP A 47 5.89 -32.85 20.02
N SER A 48 4.81 -32.07 19.89
CA SER A 48 4.26 -31.28 20.97
C SER A 48 2.76 -31.22 20.80
N SER A 49 2.17 -32.40 20.93
CA SER A 49 0.81 -32.56 21.39
C SER A 49 0.66 -31.93 22.78
N LYS A 50 -0.13 -30.86 22.91
CA LYS A 50 -0.81 -30.59 24.19
C LYS A 50 -2.23 -30.06 24.01
N LYS A 51 -3.13 -31.05 24.06
CA LYS A 51 -4.40 -31.10 24.81
C LYS A 51 -5.53 -30.14 24.45
N LYS A 52 -6.51 -30.76 23.78
CA LYS A 52 -7.92 -30.74 24.21
C LYS A 52 -8.04 -30.94 25.74
N ASN A 53 -8.89 -30.15 26.38
CA ASN A 53 -9.56 -30.47 27.65
C ASN A 53 -10.89 -29.69 27.65
N SER A 54 -12.01 -30.25 27.19
CA SER A 54 -12.98 -31.06 27.96
C SER A 54 -13.21 -30.59 29.40
N GLU A 55 -14.37 -29.95 29.55
CA GLU A 55 -15.24 -29.76 30.72
C GLU A 55 -14.96 -30.57 31.99
N ARG A 56 -14.90 -29.88 33.14
CA ARG A 56 -15.88 -30.03 34.23
C ARG A 56 -15.68 -29.01 35.37
N SER A 57 -16.78 -28.32 35.67
CA SER A 57 -17.19 -27.85 37.00
C SER A 57 -16.21 -27.06 37.86
N SER A 58 -16.36 -25.74 37.80
CA SER A 58 -16.48 -24.94 39.01
C SER A 58 -17.58 -23.90 38.80
N LYS A 59 -18.77 -24.21 39.35
CA LYS A 59 -19.76 -23.21 39.73
C LYS A 59 -19.04 -22.21 40.65
N LYS A 60 -18.69 -21.04 40.13
CA LYS A 60 -18.31 -19.89 40.94
C LYS A 60 -18.89 -18.66 40.29
N ASP A 61 -19.88 -18.12 40.97
CA ASP A 61 -20.58 -16.88 40.69
C ASP A 61 -19.66 -15.78 40.17
N ARG A 62 -19.90 -15.38 38.93
CA ARG A 62 -19.60 -14.04 38.42
C ARG A 62 -20.77 -13.59 37.55
N ASN A 63 -21.92 -13.42 38.18
CA ASN A 63 -22.96 -12.48 37.73
C ASN A 63 -22.50 -11.04 38.05
N ASP A 64 -21.35 -10.66 37.51
CA ASP A 64 -20.70 -9.37 37.69
C ASP A 64 -19.65 -9.29 36.56
N SER A 65 -19.88 -8.68 35.39
CA SER A 65 -20.38 -7.33 35.16
C SER A 65 -20.90 -7.19 33.70
N THR A 66 -22.18 -7.49 33.46
CA THR A 66 -22.86 -7.16 32.17
C THR A 66 -24.14 -6.35 32.38
N VAL A 67 -24.22 -5.65 33.51
CA VAL A 67 -25.41 -4.89 33.94
C VAL A 67 -25.22 -3.38 33.76
N ILE A 68 -24.58 -2.91 32.68
CA ILE A 68 -24.73 -1.51 32.21
C ILE A 68 -24.52 -1.46 30.69
N LEU A 69 -25.50 -1.91 29.88
CA LEU A 69 -25.47 -1.63 28.43
C LEU A 69 -26.83 -1.78 27.71
N ARG A 70 -27.95 -1.71 28.44
CA ARG A 70 -29.28 -1.71 27.81
C ARG A 70 -29.81 -0.33 27.45
N ASN A 71 -29.16 0.75 27.90
CA ASN A 71 -29.60 2.13 27.67
C ASN A 71 -28.55 2.99 26.96
N SER A 72 -27.64 2.40 26.17
CA SER A 72 -26.76 3.22 25.36
C SER A 72 -27.59 3.91 24.28
N PRO A 73 -27.57 5.26 24.19
CA PRO A 73 -28.35 5.97 23.19
C PRO A 73 -27.90 5.56 21.79
N THR A 74 -28.85 5.50 20.87
CA THR A 74 -28.58 5.33 19.45
C THR A 74 -27.68 6.45 18.95
N ALA A 75 -26.80 6.15 18.00
CA ALA A 75 -25.88 7.15 17.46
C ALA A 75 -26.61 8.39 16.92
N SER A 76 -26.05 9.57 17.18
CA SER A 76 -26.60 10.83 16.65
C SER A 76 -26.47 10.89 15.12
N GLU A 77 -27.35 11.63 14.46
CA GLU A 77 -27.27 11.85 13.01
C GLU A 77 -25.95 12.49 12.57
N ALA A 78 -25.33 13.31 13.44
CA ALA A 78 -24.01 13.86 13.19
C ALA A 78 -22.93 12.76 13.09
N GLN A 79 -22.91 11.82 14.04
CA GLN A 79 -21.98 10.68 14.01
C GLN A 79 -22.23 9.78 12.79
N LYS A 80 -23.49 9.52 12.46
CA LYS A 80 -23.87 8.75 11.27
C LYS A 80 -23.40 9.42 9.98
N ARG A 81 -23.54 10.74 9.86
CA ARG A 81 -23.06 11.51 8.72
C ARG A 81 -21.53 11.46 8.59
N GLU A 82 -20.82 11.54 9.71
CA GLU A 82 -19.36 11.43 9.73
C GLU A 82 -18.88 10.03 9.31
N ALA A 83 -19.49 8.97 9.85
CA ALA A 83 -19.20 7.60 9.45
C ALA A 83 -19.44 7.37 7.94
N ARG A 84 -20.52 7.93 7.38
CA ARG A 84 -20.80 7.87 5.93
C ARG A 84 -19.74 8.63 5.11
N LYS A 85 -19.25 9.78 5.56
CA LYS A 85 -18.14 10.51 4.91
C LYS A 85 -16.85 9.67 4.87
N LEU A 86 -16.65 8.81 5.85
CA LEU A 86 -15.53 7.88 5.91
C LEU A 86 -15.78 6.56 5.16
N GLY A 87 -16.96 6.36 4.56
CA GLY A 87 -17.33 5.15 3.84
C GLY A 87 -17.67 3.95 4.75
N ILE A 88 -17.89 4.18 6.04
CA ILE A 88 -18.19 3.14 7.03
C ILE A 88 -19.66 2.71 6.86
N LYS A 89 -19.90 1.42 6.67
CA LYS A 89 -21.24 0.82 6.63
C LYS A 89 -21.66 0.39 8.04
N PHE A 90 -22.83 0.82 8.51
CA PHE A 90 -23.36 0.50 9.85
C PHE A 90 -24.87 0.24 9.81
N LYS A 91 -25.40 -0.42 10.84
CA LYS A 91 -26.84 -0.70 11.00
C LYS A 91 -27.57 0.50 11.62
N GLU A 92 -28.86 0.66 11.33
CA GLU A 92 -29.65 1.81 11.80
C GLU A 92 -29.74 1.94 13.34
N GLY A 93 -29.71 0.81 14.05
CA GLY A 93 -29.75 0.75 15.52
C GLY A 93 -28.38 0.73 16.22
N ILE A 94 -27.30 1.16 15.56
CA ILE A 94 -25.97 1.17 16.18
C ILE A 94 -25.90 2.15 17.36
N SER A 95 -25.24 1.74 18.44
CA SER A 95 -25.07 2.61 19.60
C SER A 95 -24.09 3.76 19.30
N ALA A 96 -24.26 4.89 19.97
CA ALA A 96 -23.39 6.04 19.82
C ALA A 96 -21.92 5.71 20.12
N ARG A 97 -21.68 4.80 21.08
CA ARG A 97 -20.34 4.38 21.48
C ARG A 97 -19.67 3.53 20.40
N GLU A 98 -20.36 2.49 19.91
CA GLU A 98 -19.82 1.61 18.86
C GLU A 98 -19.51 2.40 17.58
N LEU A 99 -20.37 3.34 17.19
CA LEU A 99 -20.13 4.13 15.98
C LEU A 99 -18.95 5.09 16.15
N SER A 100 -18.77 5.70 17.33
CA SER A 100 -17.58 6.51 17.62
C SER A 100 -16.29 5.70 17.55
N GLU A 101 -16.28 4.49 18.13
CA GLU A 101 -15.12 3.60 18.10
C GLU A 101 -14.75 3.21 16.65
N LEU A 102 -15.75 2.96 15.79
CA LEU A 102 -15.53 2.71 14.36
C LEU A 102 -14.96 3.93 13.62
N ILE A 103 -15.49 5.12 13.87
CA ILE A 103 -15.00 6.37 13.26
C ILE A 103 -13.55 6.62 13.65
N GLU A 104 -13.23 6.50 14.94
CA GLU A 104 -11.88 6.73 15.45
C GLU A 104 -10.89 5.70 14.88
N TRP A 105 -11.30 4.43 14.83
CA TRP A 105 -10.51 3.37 14.22
C TRP A 105 -10.23 3.65 12.74
N GLU A 106 -11.25 4.02 11.94
CA GLU A 106 -11.06 4.28 10.51
C GLU A 106 -10.18 5.52 10.27
N LYS A 107 -10.31 6.57 11.09
CA LYS A 107 -9.42 7.75 11.04
C LYS A 107 -7.97 7.34 11.30
N LYS A 108 -7.72 6.57 12.37
CA LYS A 108 -6.38 6.07 12.71
C LYS A 108 -5.81 5.18 11.60
N ASN A 109 -6.61 4.27 11.07
CA ASN A 109 -6.20 3.35 10.00
C ASN A 109 -5.93 4.08 8.68
N ARG A 110 -6.75 5.07 8.31
CA ARG A 110 -6.49 5.94 7.14
C ARG A 110 -5.21 6.74 7.30
N ALA A 111 -4.98 7.34 8.47
CA ALA A 111 -3.74 8.07 8.75
C ALA A 111 -2.51 7.16 8.66
N GLN A 112 -2.60 5.94 9.20
CA GLN A 112 -1.53 4.94 9.08
C GLN A 112 -1.26 4.54 7.64
N ARG A 113 -2.31 4.32 6.81
CA ARG A 113 -2.16 4.02 5.38
C ARG A 113 -1.46 5.16 4.62
N ILE A 114 -1.86 6.41 4.88
CA ILE A 114 -1.23 7.59 4.27
C ILE A 114 0.24 7.69 4.69
N LYS A 115 0.54 7.53 5.98
CA LYS A 115 1.92 7.53 6.49
C LYS A 115 2.77 6.42 5.86
N ALA A 116 2.23 5.21 5.76
CA ALA A 116 2.92 4.09 5.12
C ALA A 116 3.18 4.35 3.63
N ALA A 117 2.22 4.94 2.91
CA ALA A 117 2.40 5.32 1.51
C ALA A 117 3.48 6.41 1.34
N LYS A 118 3.47 7.42 2.21
CA LYS A 118 4.50 8.48 2.23
C LYS A 118 5.89 7.91 2.49
N ASN A 119 6.04 7.11 3.54
CA ASN A 119 7.32 6.47 3.87
C ASN A 119 7.81 5.55 2.74
N LYS A 120 6.90 4.84 2.06
CA LYS A 120 7.24 4.01 0.91
C LYS A 120 7.73 4.87 -0.27
N LEU A 121 7.09 6.00 -0.53
CA LEU A 121 7.52 6.93 -1.56
C LEU A 121 8.88 7.54 -1.23
N GLU A 122 9.10 7.98 0.00
CA GLU A 122 10.40 8.50 0.47
C GLU A 122 11.50 7.44 0.33
N ALA A 123 11.24 6.19 0.69
CA ALA A 123 12.19 5.10 0.51
C ALA A 123 12.50 4.85 -0.98
N MET A 124 11.48 4.86 -1.85
CA MET A 124 11.69 4.73 -3.30
C MET A 124 12.51 5.88 -3.86
N LEU A 125 12.27 7.11 -3.42
CA LEU A 125 13.00 8.30 -3.86
C LEU A 125 14.43 8.34 -3.32
N ALA A 126 14.69 7.74 -2.16
CA ALA A 126 16.05 7.63 -1.60
C ALA A 126 16.90 6.60 -2.34
N GLU A 127 16.29 5.56 -2.91
CA GLU A 127 16.99 4.50 -3.65
C GLU A 127 17.12 4.79 -5.15
N ILE A 128 16.17 5.54 -5.73
CA ILE A 128 16.21 5.90 -7.15
C ILE A 128 17.31 6.95 -7.38
N THR A 129 18.28 6.58 -8.20
CA THR A 129 19.24 7.56 -8.72
C THR A 129 18.55 8.49 -9.71
N PRO A 130 19.02 9.74 -9.87
CA PRO A 130 18.55 10.64 -10.92
C PRO A 130 18.50 9.97 -12.30
N MET A 131 19.49 9.15 -12.65
CA MET A 131 19.54 8.43 -13.93
C MET A 131 18.42 7.40 -14.07
N GLU A 132 18.20 6.55 -13.07
CA GLU A 132 17.13 5.54 -13.09
C GLU A 132 15.73 6.17 -13.19
N TYR A 133 15.53 7.32 -12.53
CA TYR A 133 14.29 8.08 -12.67
C TYR A 133 14.04 8.53 -14.12
N MET A 134 15.09 9.06 -14.76
CA MET A 134 15.02 9.55 -16.14
C MET A 134 14.80 8.41 -17.13
N GLU A 135 15.48 7.26 -16.95
CA GLU A 135 15.26 6.05 -17.74
C GLU A 135 13.80 5.55 -17.63
N GLU A 136 13.24 5.51 -16.42
CA GLU A 136 11.85 5.10 -16.21
C GLU A 136 10.85 6.06 -16.87
N MET A 137 11.15 7.37 -16.91
CA MET A 137 10.32 8.35 -17.63
C MET A 137 10.37 8.12 -19.15
N LEU A 138 11.55 7.87 -19.71
CA LEU A 138 11.71 7.53 -21.13
C LEU A 138 10.95 6.24 -21.49
N VAL A 139 11.07 5.18 -20.69
CA VAL A 139 10.34 3.91 -20.89
C VAL A 139 8.82 4.13 -20.90
N ARG A 140 8.33 5.05 -20.07
CA ARG A 140 6.90 5.39 -20.00
C ARG A 140 6.45 6.40 -21.06
N ARG A 141 7.33 6.80 -21.99
CA ARG A 141 7.10 7.87 -22.97
C ARG A 141 6.59 9.15 -22.32
N LYS A 142 7.18 9.48 -21.18
CA LYS A 142 6.90 10.72 -20.45
C LYS A 142 8.11 11.62 -20.54
N THR A 143 7.83 12.89 -20.80
CA THR A 143 8.81 13.96 -20.71
C THR A 143 8.91 14.39 -19.25
N GLY A 144 10.12 14.48 -18.72
CA GLY A 144 10.38 14.80 -17.32
C GLY A 144 11.52 15.78 -17.15
N VAL A 145 11.43 16.62 -16.12
CA VAL A 145 12.52 17.47 -15.65
C VAL A 145 12.76 17.18 -14.19
N LEU A 146 14.02 16.94 -13.85
CA LEU A 146 14.49 16.75 -12.48
C LEU A 146 15.37 17.94 -12.10
N LEU A 147 15.00 18.59 -11.00
CA LEU A 147 15.71 19.73 -10.41
C LEU A 147 16.34 19.26 -9.09
N LEU A 148 17.67 19.29 -9.02
CA LEU A 148 18.41 19.03 -7.80
C LEU A 148 18.99 20.34 -7.29
N ILE A 149 18.69 20.69 -6.05
CA ILE A 149 19.18 21.88 -5.37
C ILE A 149 19.88 21.40 -4.12
N ASP A 150 21.11 21.87 -3.88
CA ASP A 150 21.82 21.58 -2.64
C ASP A 150 21.12 22.26 -1.46
N ALA A 151 20.75 21.46 -0.46
CA ALA A 151 20.06 21.96 0.73
C ALA A 151 20.98 22.84 1.59
N ASP A 152 22.29 22.61 1.56
CA ASP A 152 23.25 23.38 2.33
C ASP A 152 23.46 24.78 1.73
N GLU A 153 23.35 24.91 0.40
CA GLU A 153 23.37 26.22 -0.29
C GLU A 153 22.11 27.04 -0.02
N PHE A 154 20.99 26.37 0.26
CA PHE A 154 19.70 27.01 0.49
C PHE A 154 19.69 27.90 1.74
N GLY A 155 20.50 27.58 2.76
CA GLY A 155 20.67 28.41 3.97
C GLY A 155 19.40 28.64 4.82
N GLY A 156 18.23 28.14 4.40
CA GLY A 156 16.94 28.31 5.08
C GLY A 156 16.20 29.61 4.74
N ASP A 157 16.84 30.57 4.07
CA ASP A 157 16.28 31.88 3.76
C ASP A 157 15.88 31.99 2.28
N GLN A 158 14.63 32.39 2.02
CA GLN A 158 14.12 32.59 0.66
C GLN A 158 14.93 33.61 -0.15
N GLU A 159 15.67 34.50 0.52
CA GLU A 159 16.51 35.49 -0.13
C GLU A 159 17.74 34.87 -0.83
N ASN A 160 18.13 33.64 -0.44
CA ASN A 160 19.30 32.96 -0.99
C ASN A 160 18.99 32.04 -2.18
N LEU A 161 17.71 31.84 -2.50
CA LEU A 161 17.24 31.06 -3.66
C LEU A 161 17.93 31.43 -4.99
N PRO A 162 18.14 32.72 -5.32
CA PRO A 162 18.76 33.12 -6.59
C PRO A 162 20.23 32.71 -6.70
N ASN A 163 20.89 32.46 -5.56
CA ASN A 163 22.30 32.11 -5.47
C ASN A 163 22.53 30.59 -5.42
N CYS A 164 21.47 29.79 -5.31
CA CYS A 164 21.57 28.34 -5.27
C CYS A 164 21.88 27.79 -6.66
N THR A 165 22.85 26.89 -6.72
CA THR A 165 23.19 26.19 -7.96
C THR A 165 22.23 25.02 -8.15
N ALA A 166 21.28 25.16 -9.08
CA ALA A 166 20.38 24.06 -9.45
C ALA A 166 20.99 23.22 -10.58
N GLN A 167 21.08 21.91 -10.38
CA GLN A 167 21.35 20.97 -11.48
C GLN A 167 20.02 20.56 -12.11
N ILE A 168 19.91 20.76 -13.42
CA ILE A 168 18.71 20.46 -14.20
C ILE A 168 19.01 19.28 -15.11
N PHE A 169 18.19 18.24 -15.02
CA PHE A 169 18.21 17.11 -15.93
C PHE A 169 16.88 17.07 -16.69
N SER A 170 16.93 16.85 -18.00
CA SER A 170 15.76 16.72 -18.86
C SER A 170 15.88 15.47 -19.73
N THR A 171 14.75 14.89 -20.10
CA THR A 171 14.70 13.78 -21.07
C THR A 171 15.10 14.32 -22.45
N ASP A 172 15.72 13.49 -23.30
CA ASP A 172 16.32 13.90 -24.59
C ASP A 172 15.36 14.62 -25.54
N ASP A 173 14.05 14.42 -25.38
CA ASP A 173 13.01 15.04 -26.21
C ASP A 173 12.75 16.54 -25.87
N LEU A 174 13.34 17.08 -24.81
CA LEU A 174 13.21 18.49 -24.42
C LEU A 174 14.36 19.33 -24.98
N LEU A 175 14.04 20.24 -25.89
CA LEU A 175 15.00 21.26 -26.30
C LEU A 175 15.22 22.26 -25.17
N SER A 176 16.45 22.79 -25.08
CA SER A 176 16.79 23.84 -24.09
C SER A 176 15.94 25.10 -24.23
N SER A 177 15.38 25.35 -25.41
CA SER A 177 14.43 26.43 -25.68
C SER A 177 13.07 26.24 -25.00
N ASP A 178 12.67 25.00 -24.73
CA ASP A 178 11.30 24.66 -24.27
C ASP A 178 11.20 24.65 -22.75
N LEU A 179 12.34 24.43 -22.08
CA LEU A 179 12.50 24.40 -20.63
C LEU A 179 11.93 25.65 -19.93
N PRO A 180 12.24 26.90 -20.35
CA PRO A 180 11.70 28.09 -19.71
C PRO A 180 10.17 28.18 -19.75
N ALA A 181 9.57 27.88 -20.91
CA ALA A 181 8.11 27.92 -21.08
C ALA A 181 7.42 26.85 -20.22
N MET A 182 7.99 25.65 -20.18
CA MET A 182 7.47 24.55 -19.37
C MET A 182 7.59 24.85 -17.87
N LEU A 183 8.75 25.33 -17.41
CA LEU A 183 8.96 25.71 -16.01
C LEU A 183 8.00 26.83 -15.59
N GLN A 184 7.81 27.84 -16.45
CA GLN A 184 6.86 28.92 -16.20
C GLN A 184 5.42 28.39 -16.08
N HIS A 185 5.04 27.42 -16.92
CA HIS A 185 3.73 26.77 -16.83
C HIS A 185 3.54 25.99 -15.52
N VAL A 186 4.53 25.19 -15.12
CA VAL A 186 4.51 24.44 -13.87
C VAL A 186 4.44 25.37 -12.66
N LEU A 187 5.25 26.42 -12.63
CA LEU A 187 5.22 27.43 -11.57
C LEU A 187 3.86 28.14 -11.50
N ALA A 188 3.26 28.46 -12.64
CA ALA A 188 1.92 29.04 -12.68
C ALA A 188 0.86 28.09 -12.08
N GLN A 189 0.95 26.79 -12.34
CA GLN A 189 0.06 25.79 -11.74
C GLN A 189 0.24 25.64 -10.22
N LEU A 190 1.50 25.62 -9.75
CA LEU A 190 1.81 25.54 -8.32
C LEU A 190 1.29 26.77 -7.55
N HIS A 191 1.49 27.97 -8.10
CA HIS A 191 0.99 29.21 -7.50
C HIS A 191 -0.54 29.30 -7.52
N ALA A 192 -1.20 28.71 -8.52
CA ALA A 192 -2.65 28.72 -8.62
C ALA A 192 -3.36 27.88 -7.52
N GLY A 193 -2.62 27.05 -6.75
CA GLY A 193 -3.11 26.39 -5.55
C GLY A 193 -4.36 25.52 -5.75
N LYS A 194 -4.61 25.05 -6.97
CA LYS A 194 -5.83 24.30 -7.33
C LYS A 194 -5.46 22.89 -7.73
N ASP A 195 -6.18 21.94 -7.12
CA ASP A 195 -6.27 20.54 -7.51
C ASP A 195 -6.06 20.37 -9.01
N VAL A 196 -4.94 19.77 -9.40
CA VAL A 196 -4.69 19.38 -10.79
C VAL A 196 -5.80 18.37 -11.13
N PRO A 197 -6.76 18.70 -12.02
CA PRO A 197 -7.66 17.66 -12.51
C PRO A 197 -6.77 16.64 -13.20
N GLN A 198 -6.82 15.38 -12.75
CA GLN A 198 -6.19 14.29 -13.49
C GLN A 198 -6.81 14.29 -14.89
N THR A 199 -6.14 14.91 -15.85
CA THR A 199 -6.44 14.76 -17.26
C THR A 199 -6.12 13.32 -17.61
N ARG A 200 -7.15 12.49 -17.51
CA ARG A 200 -7.15 11.14 -18.03
C ARG A 200 -7.03 11.30 -19.54
N HIS A 201 -5.80 11.30 -20.05
CA HIS A 201 -5.55 11.15 -21.48
C HIS A 201 -6.13 9.79 -21.88
N GLN A 202 -7.33 9.81 -22.45
CA GLN A 202 -7.76 8.76 -23.36
C GLN A 202 -6.80 8.85 -24.54
N TYR A 203 -5.87 7.90 -24.59
CA TYR A 203 -5.22 7.58 -25.86
C TYR A 203 -6.33 7.01 -26.73
N ASP A 204 -6.81 7.83 -27.65
CA ASP A 204 -7.58 7.40 -28.80
C ASP A 204 -6.61 6.56 -29.63
N THR A 205 -6.61 5.25 -29.39
CA THR A 205 -6.01 4.29 -30.31
C THR A 205 -6.89 4.31 -31.54
N GLY A 206 -6.58 5.20 -32.49
CA GLY A 206 -7.16 5.16 -33.81
C GLY A 206 -6.90 3.78 -34.39
N ASP A 207 -7.96 2.99 -34.48
CA ASP A 207 -8.01 1.77 -35.27
C ASP A 207 -7.68 2.15 -36.72
N GLU A 208 -6.57 1.62 -37.22
CA GLU A 208 -6.34 1.43 -38.65
C GLU A 208 -7.37 0.40 -39.14
N GLU A 209 -8.39 0.86 -39.86
CA GLU A 209 -9.20 0.01 -40.73
C GLU A 209 -9.00 0.44 -42.20
N ASP A 210 -8.35 -0.48 -42.94
CA ASP A 210 -8.38 -0.81 -44.37
C ASP A 210 -8.37 0.29 -45.46
#